data_AF-A0A529M0E5-F1
#
_entry.id   AF-A0A529M0E5-F1
#
_cell.length_a   1.000
_cell.length_b   1.000
_cell.length_c   1.000
_cell.angle_alpha   90.00
_cell.angle_beta   90.00
_cell.angle_gamma   90.00
#
_symmetry.space_group_name_H-M   'P 1'
#
loop_
_entity.id
_entity.type
_entity.pdbx_description
1 polymer ?
#
loop_
_entity_poly.entity_id
_entity_poly.type
_entity_poly.pdbx_seq_one_letter_code
_entity_poly.pdbx_strand_id
1 'polypeptide(L)'
;MSGKDEAELSRLMRAAIAGDERAYADFLHRIAALVRGFARRKIVQGGVDPEDIVQQTLLAIHVKRHTWRQDAPVLPWIYAIARFKLIDA
;
A
#
# COMPACT_ATOMS: atom_id res chain seq x y z
N MET A 1 6.32 4.27 -12.68
CA MET A 1 6.99 3.93 -11.42
C MET A 1 8.28 3.22 -11.77
N SER A 2 9.41 3.72 -11.27
CA SER A 2 10.75 3.20 -11.58
C SER A 2 11.14 2.06 -10.63
N GLY A 3 12.07 1.19 -11.02
CA GLY A 3 12.65 0.20 -10.11
C GLY A 3 13.31 0.82 -8.87
N LYS A 4 13.70 2.10 -8.95
CA LYS A 4 14.18 2.88 -7.78
C LYS A 4 13.09 3.14 -6.74
N ASP A 5 11.84 3.37 -7.18
CA ASP A 5 10.72 3.63 -6.27
C ASP A 5 10.37 2.36 -5.48
N GLU A 6 10.42 1.19 -6.13
CA GLU A 6 10.22 -0.12 -5.50
C GLU A 6 11.27 -0.40 -4.41
N ALA A 7 12.55 -0.17 -4.74
CA ALA A 7 13.66 -0.38 -3.81
C ALA A 7 13.54 0.53 -2.58
N GLU A 8 13.17 1.80 -2.78
CA GLU A 8 12.98 2.75 -1.69
C GLU A 8 11.80 2.38 -0.80
N LEU A 9 10.66 1.99 -1.37
CA LEU A 9 9.51 1.52 -0.60
C LEU A 9 9.85 0.25 0.21
N SER A 10 10.61 -0.67 -0.38
CA SER A 10 11.09 -1.87 0.30
C SER A 10 12.03 -1.53 1.45
N ARG A 11 12.92 -0.54 1.26
CA ARG A 11 13.83 -0.05 2.31
C ARG A 11 13.05 0.56 3.48
N LEU A 12 12.08 1.43 3.19
CA LEU A 12 11.23 2.05 4.21
C LEU A 12 10.44 1.00 4.99
N MET A 13 9.86 0.00 4.31
CA MET A 13 9.09 -1.06 4.96
C MET A 13 9.95 -1.95 5.87
N ARG A 14 11.21 -2.25 5.48
CA ARG A 14 12.14 -2.98 6.37
C ARG A 14 12.47 -2.18 7.62
N ALA A 15 12.77 -0.88 7.47
CA ALA A 15 13.06 -0.01 8.60
C ALA A 15 11.84 0.09 9.54
N ALA A 16 10.64 0.21 8.97
CA ALA A 16 9.39 0.20 9.72
C ALA A 16 9.18 -1.10 10.53
N ILE A 17 9.46 -2.26 9.93
CA ILE A 17 9.40 -3.56 10.64
C ILE A 17 10.46 -3.62 11.76
N ALA A 18 11.61 -2.98 11.59
CA ALA A 18 12.64 -2.85 12.60
C ALA A 18 12.34 -1.79 13.69
N GLY A 19 11.19 -1.10 13.62
CA GLY A 19 10.74 -0.14 14.63
C GLY A 19 10.91 1.34 14.27
N ASP A 20 11.33 1.67 13.05
CA ASP A 20 11.43 3.07 12.61
C ASP A 20 10.05 3.62 12.21
N GLU A 21 9.41 4.33 13.14
CA GLU A 21 8.10 4.94 12.94
C GLU A 21 8.09 6.02 11.85
N ARG A 22 9.21 6.74 11.66
CA ARG A 22 9.31 7.79 10.64
C ARG A 22 9.35 7.15 9.25
N ALA A 23 10.17 6.11 9.09
CA ALA A 23 10.19 5.32 7.86
C ALA A 23 8.80 4.74 7.55
N TYR A 24 8.06 4.34 8.58
CA TYR A 24 6.71 3.82 8.39
C TYR A 24 5.71 4.90 7.94
N ALA A 25 5.76 6.09 8.54
CA ALA A 25 4.93 7.22 8.12
C ALA A 25 5.23 7.65 6.68
N ASP A 26 6.51 7.70 6.29
CA ASP A 26 6.96 8.00 4.93
C ASP A 26 6.49 6.94 3.93
N PHE A 27 6.58 5.67 4.32
CA PHE A 27 6.07 4.56 3.53
C PHE A 27 4.56 4.70 3.31
N LEU A 28 3.77 4.86 4.37
CA LEU A 28 2.31 4.97 4.27
C LEU A 28 1.87 6.17 3.43
N HIS A 29 2.54 7.33 3.54
CA HIS A 29 2.26 8.50 2.68
C HIS A 29 2.42 8.19 1.19
N ARG A 30 3.53 7.54 0.82
CA ARG A 30 3.79 7.16 -0.58
C ARG A 30 2.78 6.13 -1.08
N ILE A 31 2.47 5.13 -0.25
CA ILE A 31 1.48 4.10 -0.60
C ILE A 31 0.08 4.68 -0.74
N ALA A 32 -0.32 5.61 0.13
CA ALA A 32 -1.62 6.29 0.03
C ALA A 32 -1.80 6.96 -1.34
N ALA A 33 -0.78 7.68 -1.83
CA ALA A 33 -0.83 8.32 -3.14
C ALA A 33 -0.97 7.30 -4.29
N LEU A 34 -0.24 6.18 -4.22
CA LEU A 34 -0.29 5.12 -5.23
C LEU A 34 -1.65 4.40 -5.26
N VAL A 35 -2.15 4.01 -4.09
CA VAL A 35 -3.44 3.32 -3.94
C VAL A 35 -4.58 4.24 -4.36
N ARG A 36 -4.54 5.53 -4.02
CA ARG A 36 -5.52 6.52 -4.48
C ARG A 36 -5.57 6.61 -5.99
N GLY A 37 -4.42 6.70 -6.65
CA GLY A 37 -4.32 6.71 -8.11
C GLY A 37 -4.82 5.40 -8.73
N PHE A 38 -4.59 4.26 -8.08
CA PHE A 38 -5.13 2.97 -8.50
C PHE A 38 -6.66 2.89 -8.36
N ALA A 39 -7.21 3.25 -7.20
CA ALA A 39 -8.64 3.21 -6.91
C ALA A 39 -9.44 4.14 -7.84
N ARG A 40 -8.97 5.38 -8.02
CA ARG A 40 -9.60 6.37 -8.94
C ARG A 40 -9.69 5.88 -10.39
N ARG A 41 -8.72 5.08 -10.85
CA ARG A 41 -8.76 4.52 -12.23
C ARG A 41 -9.71 3.33 -12.38
N LYS A 42 -10.11 2.69 -11.28
CA LYS A 42 -10.87 1.45 -11.30
C LYS A 42 -12.34 1.64 -10.89
N ILE A 43 -12.63 2.65 -10.09
CA ILE A 43 -13.99 3.00 -9.70
C ILE A 43 -14.66 3.72 -10.88
N VAL A 44 -15.67 3.07 -11.45
CA VAL A 44 -16.62 3.69 -12.39
C VAL A 44 -17.72 4.34 -11.55
N GLN A 45 -18.26 5.47 -12.04
CA GLN A 45 -19.27 6.30 -11.35
C GLN A 45 -20.33 5.47 -10.60
N GLY A 46 -20.45 5.68 -9.27
CA GLY A 46 -21.66 5.36 -8.50
C GLY A 46 -21.58 4.39 -7.31
N GLY A 47 -20.42 3.76 -6.99
CA GLY A 47 -20.39 2.69 -5.97
C GLY A 47 -19.55 2.96 -4.70
N VAL A 48 -18.27 3.31 -4.87
CA VAL A 48 -17.28 3.25 -3.78
C VAL A 48 -16.43 4.53 -3.76
N ASP A 49 -16.17 5.09 -2.58
CA ASP A 49 -15.25 6.21 -2.43
C ASP A 49 -13.78 5.72 -2.55
N PRO A 50 -12.96 6.27 -3.47
CA PRO A 50 -11.54 5.95 -3.54
C PRO A 50 -10.78 6.12 -2.21
N GLU A 51 -11.18 7.04 -1.35
CA GLU A 51 -10.52 7.25 -0.05
C GLU A 51 -10.82 6.11 0.94
N ASP A 52 -11.99 5.46 0.87
CA ASP A 52 -12.27 4.29 1.70
C ASP A 52 -11.34 3.12 1.33
N ILE A 53 -11.17 2.87 0.03
CA ILE A 53 -10.21 1.87 -0.46
C ILE A 53 -8.78 2.18 0.02
N VAL A 54 -8.37 3.45 0.01
CA VAL A 54 -7.07 3.86 0.56
C VAL A 54 -6.97 3.52 2.04
N GLN A 55 -7.94 3.95 2.85
CA GLN A 55 -7.94 3.72 4.30
C GLN A 55 -7.90 2.23 4.64
N GLN A 56 -8.79 1.43 4.04
CA GLN A 56 -8.87 -0.01 4.26
C GLN A 56 -7.58 -0.72 3.82
N THR A 57 -6.95 -0.26 2.74
CA THR A 57 -5.65 -0.79 2.28
C THR A 57 -4.54 -0.47 3.28
N LEU A 58 -4.43 0.78 3.75
CA LEU A 58 -3.39 1.17 4.71
C LEU A 58 -3.56 0.43 6.04
N LEU A 59 -4.79 0.24 6.51
CA LEU A 59 -5.09 -0.54 7.71
C LEU A 59 -4.71 -2.02 7.52
N ALA A 60 -5.05 -2.62 6.37
CA ALA A 60 -4.68 -4.00 6.08
C ALA A 60 -3.15 -4.17 5.99
N ILE A 61 -2.44 -3.21 5.40
CA ILE A 61 -0.98 -3.19 5.38
C ILE A 61 -0.43 -3.10 6.80
N HIS A 62 -1.00 -2.23 7.66
CA HIS A 62 -0.58 -2.13 9.04
C HIS A 62 -0.68 -3.47 9.77
N VAL A 63 -1.84 -4.13 9.68
CA VAL A 63 -2.07 -5.42 10.34
C VAL A 63 -1.17 -6.51 9.77
N LYS A 64 -0.99 -6.55 8.45
CA LYS A 64 -0.31 -7.65 7.75
C LYS A 64 1.16 -7.39 7.45
N ARG A 65 1.75 -6.27 7.86
CA ARG A 65 3.15 -5.91 7.53
C ARG A 65 4.16 -7.00 7.85
N HIS A 66 3.92 -7.78 8.90
CA HIS A 66 4.76 -8.90 9.32
C HIS A 66 4.67 -10.13 8.41
N THR A 67 3.64 -10.23 7.56
CA THR A 67 3.49 -11.31 6.57
C THR A 67 4.20 -11.00 5.25
N TRP A 68 4.70 -9.77 5.07
CA TRP A 68 5.45 -9.43 3.87
C TRP A 68 6.82 -10.13 3.91
N ARG A 69 7.08 -10.88 2.85
CA ARG A 69 8.38 -11.49 2.59
C ARG A 69 9.37 -10.41 2.19
N GLN A 70 10.33 -10.13 3.07
CA GLN A 70 11.29 -9.05 2.84
C GLN A 70 12.22 -9.32 1.64
N ASP A 71 12.38 -10.55 1.16
CA ASP A 71 13.11 -10.86 -0.07
C ASP A 71 12.31 -10.59 -1.36
N ALA A 72 11.02 -10.27 -1.25
CA ALA A 72 10.13 -10.02 -2.37
C ALA A 72 9.85 -8.51 -2.57
N PRO A 73 9.49 -8.07 -3.80
CA PRO A 73 8.99 -6.72 -4.04
C PRO A 73 7.76 -6.40 -3.18
N VAL A 74 7.66 -5.17 -2.68
CA VAL A 74 6.57 -4.72 -1.80
C VAL A 74 5.34 -4.27 -2.58
N LEU A 75 5.49 -3.65 -3.76
CA LEU A 75 4.32 -3.15 -4.50
C LEU A 75 3.34 -4.25 -4.94
N PRO A 76 3.76 -5.41 -5.46
CA PRO A 76 2.83 -6.49 -5.79
C PRO A 76 2.01 -6.96 -4.57
N TRP A 77 2.63 -7.04 -3.40
CA TRP A 77 1.96 -7.39 -2.16
C TRP A 77 0.91 -6.33 -1.76
N ILE A 78 1.25 -5.05 -1.90
CA ILE A 78 0.31 -3.93 -1.65
C ILE A 78 -0.85 -3.93 -2.64
N TYR A 79 -0.58 -4.07 -3.94
CA TYR A 79 -1.64 -4.06 -4.95
C TYR A 79 -2.55 -5.28 -4.85
N ALA A 80 -2.05 -6.43 -4.37
CA ALA A 80 -2.88 -7.58 -4.05
C ALA A 80 -3.90 -7.25 -2.94
N ILE A 81 -3.45 -6.57 -1.87
CA ILE A 81 -4.32 -6.09 -0.79
C ILE A 81 -5.35 -5.09 -1.34
N ALA A 82 -4.90 -4.07 -2.08
CA ALA A 82 -5.77 -3.03 -2.62
C ALA A 82 -6.81 -3.58 -3.60
N ARG A 83 -6.42 -4.53 -4.45
CA ARG A 83 -7.33 -5.21 -5.39
C ARG A 83 -8.36 -6.05 -4.65
N PHE A 84 -7.95 -6.78 -3.61
CA PHE A 84 -8.90 -7.54 -2.80
C PHE A 84 -9.93 -6.62 -2.16
N LYS A 85 -9.49 -5.49 -1.58
CA LYS A 85 -10.38 -4.50 -0.98
C LYS A 85 -11.33 -3.84 -1.97
N LEU A 86 -10.88 -3.59 -3.19
CA LEU A 86 -11.73 -3.03 -4.24
C LEU A 86 -12.82 -4.02 -4.71
N ILE A 87 -12.58 -5.33 -4.66
CA ILE A 87 -13.56 -6.35 -5.06
C ILE A 87 -14.59 -6.61 -3.94
N ASP A 88 -14.17 -6.42 -2.69
CA ASP A 88 -14.97 -6.63 -1.48
C ASP A 88 -15.91 -5.46 -1.16
N ALA A 89 -15.63 -4.27 -1.71
CA ALA A 89 -16.42 -3.04 -1.56
C ALA A 89 -17.52 -2.94 -2.64
#